data_AF-A0A9D6R6P4-F1
#
_entry.id   AF-A0A9D6R6P4-F1
#
_cell.length_a   1.000
_cell.length_b   1.000
_cell.length_c   1.000
_cell.angle_alpha   90.00
_cell.angle_beta   90.00
_cell.angle_gamma   90.00
#
_symmetry.space_group_name_H-M   'P 1'
#
loop_
_entity.id
_entity.type
_entity.pdbx_description
1 polymer ?
#
loop_
_entity_poly.entity_id
_entity_poly.type
_entity_poly.pdbx_seq_one_letter_code
_entity_poly.pdbx_strand_id
1 'polypeptide(L)' 'MKTAVSIPDEVFEEAERLARRMKRSRSEVYSRALAEYVARHASDRVTEAMNQTLAEIDERVDDFSRAASRRVLERSDW' A
#
# COMPACT_ATOMS: atom_id res chain seq x y z
N MET A 1 11.88 -4.07 12.72
CA MET A 1 12.77 -5.17 12.28
C MET A 1 14.05 -4.55 11.71
N LYS A 2 15.23 -5.16 11.89
CA LYS A 2 16.49 -4.68 11.29
C LYS A 2 16.95 -5.71 10.26
N THR A 3 17.20 -5.26 9.03
CA THR A 3 17.63 -6.09 7.91
C THR A 3 18.78 -5.39 7.21
N ALA A 4 19.83 -6.12 6.87
CA ALA A 4 20.91 -5.61 6.03
C ALA A 4 20.57 -5.86 4.56
N VAL A 5 20.71 -4.83 3.72
CA VAL A 5 20.48 -4.90 2.28
C VAL A 5 21.70 -4.33 1.57
N SER A 6 22.03 -4.88 0.40
CA SER A 6 23.04 -4.29 -0.48
C SER A 6 22.34 -3.33 -1.45
N ILE A 7 22.89 -2.13 -1.62
CA ILE A 7 22.40 -1.11 -2.56
C ILE A 7 23.59 -0.52 -3.31
N PRO A 8 23.40 0.01 -4.54
CA PRO A 8 24.45 0.71 -5.25
C PRO A 8 25.00 1.90 -4.46
N ASP A 9 26.31 2.14 -4.53
CA ASP A 9 26.98 3.24 -3.81
C ASP A 9 26.39 4.61 -4.15
N GLU A 10 26.03 4.82 -5.42
CA GLU A 10 25.39 6.05 -5.88
C GLU A 10 24.08 6.34 -5.11
N VAL A 11 23.23 5.32 -4.92
CA VAL A 11 21.96 5.44 -4.21
C VAL A 11 22.19 5.74 -2.74
N PHE A 12 23.19 5.09 -2.13
CA PHE A 12 23.58 5.34 -0.76
C PHE A 12 24.02 6.80 -0.56
N GLU A 13 24.90 7.31 -1.41
CA GLU A 13 25.42 8.68 -1.34
C GLU A 13 24.32 9.74 -1.58
N GLU A 14 23.37 9.46 -2.48
CA GLU A 14 22.20 10.32 -2.69
C GLU A 14 21.32 10.39 -1.43
N ALA A 15 21.04 9.22 -0.82
CA ALA A 15 20.23 9.12 0.38
C ALA A 15 20.92 9.79 1.59
N GLU A 16 22.24 9.68 1.72
CA GLU A 16 23.02 10.37 2.76
C GLU A 16 22.91 11.89 2.64
N ARG A 17 23.08 12.42 1.43
CA ARG A 17 22.93 13.86 1.16
C ARG A 17 21.50 14.31 1.49
N LEU A 18 20.49 13.53 1.14
CA LEU A 18 19.10 13.82 1.45
C LEU A 18 18.83 13.83 2.96
N ALA A 19 19.30 12.82 3.68
CA ALA A 19 19.16 12.70 5.14
C ALA A 19 19.75 13.92 5.86
N ARG A 20 20.96 14.35 5.46
CA ARG A 20 21.63 15.55 5.99
C ARG A 20 20.82 16.82 5.71
N ARG A 21 20.37 17.03 4.47
CA ARG A 21 19.56 18.20 4.09
C ARG A 21 18.26 18.27 4.88
N MET A 22 17.62 17.13 5.11
CA MET A 22 16.35 17.03 5.84
C MET A 22 16.52 16.97 7.37
N LYS A 23 17.76 16.91 7.88
CA LYS A 23 18.07 16.67 9.30
C LYS A 23 17.37 15.43 9.86
N ARG A 24 17.32 14.36 9.05
CA ARG A 24 16.68 13.08 9.39
C ARG A 24 17.73 11.99 9.55
N SER A 25 17.38 10.95 10.30
CA SER A 25 18.22 9.76 10.35
C SER A 25 18.20 9.02 9.01
N ARG A 26 19.30 8.33 8.69
CA ARG A 26 19.38 7.46 7.50
C ARG A 26 18.25 6.45 7.46
N SER A 27 18.03 5.77 8.59
CA SER A 27 16.96 4.78 8.75
C SER A 27 15.57 5.36 8.48
N GLU A 28 15.31 6.62 8.86
CA GLU A 28 14.03 7.26 8.59
C GLU A 28 13.83 7.52 7.09
N VAL A 29 14.86 7.99 6.39
CA VAL A 29 14.82 8.21 4.93
C VAL A 29 14.52 6.91 4.20
N TYR A 30 15.29 5.84 4.49
CA TYR A 30 15.08 4.54 3.87
C TYR A 30 13.70 3.95 4.20
N SER A 31 13.27 4.03 5.46
CA SER A 31 11.98 3.48 5.88
C SER A 31 10.82 4.20 5.18
N ARG A 32 10.90 5.53 5.03
CA ARG A 32 9.88 6.32 4.35
C ARG A 32 9.84 6.02 2.85
N ALA A 33 11.00 5.92 2.21
CA ALA A 33 11.09 5.57 0.80
C ALA A 33 10.49 4.18 0.52
N LEU A 34 10.81 3.18 1.36
CA LEU A 34 10.23 1.84 1.24
C LEU A 34 8.72 1.84 1.47
N ALA A 35 8.23 2.56 2.48
CA ALA A 35 6.80 2.66 2.74
C ALA A 35 6.04 3.27 1.56
N GLU A 36 6.59 4.34 0.97
CA GLU A 36 6.00 4.99 -0.20
C GLU A 36 6.05 4.09 -1.44
N TYR A 37 7.18 3.41 -1.67
CA TYR A 37 7.31 2.47 -2.78
C TYR A 37 6.29 1.32 -2.66
N VAL A 38 6.19 0.71 -1.49
CA VAL A 38 5.21 -0.35 -1.24
C VAL A 38 3.79 0.17 -1.42
N ALA A 39 3.46 1.34 -0.88
CA ALA A 39 2.12 1.94 -1.02
C ALA A 39 1.76 2.18 -2.49
N ARG A 40 2.70 2.68 -3.31
CA ARG A 40 2.50 2.91 -4.75
C ARG A 40 2.22 1.63 -5.55
N HIS A 41 2.68 0.47 -5.06
CA HIS A 41 2.50 -0.83 -5.72
C HIS A 41 1.48 -1.72 -5.00
N ALA A 42 0.77 -1.18 -4.02
CA ALA A 42 -0.22 -1.90 -3.25
C ALA A 42 -1.64 -1.60 -3.75
N SER A 43 -1.89 -1.70 -5.06
CA SER A 43 -3.24 -1.64 -5.66
C SER A 43 -4.25 -2.47 -4.88
N ASP A 44 -3.77 -3.59 -4.34
CA ASP A 44 -4.59 -4.59 -3.70
C ASP A 44 -4.85 -4.29 -2.23
N ARG A 45 -4.13 -3.34 -1.59
CA ARG A 45 -4.36 -3.05 -0.16
C ARG A 45 -5.67 -2.35 0.12
N VAL A 46 -6.18 -1.55 -0.82
CA VAL A 46 -7.50 -0.93 -0.67
C VAL A 46 -8.56 -2.03 -0.74
N THR A 47 -8.48 -2.90 -1.75
CA THR A 47 -9.37 -4.05 -1.88
C THR A 47 -9.26 -4.99 -0.67
N GLU A 48 -8.06 -5.29 -0.19
CA GLU A 48 -7.83 -6.14 0.98
C GLU A 48 -8.40 -5.50 2.26
N ALA A 49 -8.18 -4.21 2.47
CA ALA A 49 -8.75 -3.49 3.60
C ALA A 49 -10.29 -3.47 3.55
N MET A 50 -10.87 -3.24 2.36
CA MET A 50 -12.32 -3.31 2.16
C MET A 50 -12.85 -4.72 2.42
N ASN A 51 -12.19 -5.76 1.91
CA ASN A 51 -12.56 -7.15 2.15
C ASN A 51 -12.50 -7.49 3.64
N GLN A 52 -11.47 -7.03 4.36
CA GLN A 52 -11.32 -7.28 5.79
C GLN A 52 -12.42 -6.58 6.60
N THR A 53 -12.71 -5.31 6.30
CA THR A 53 -13.82 -4.59 6.94
C THR A 53 -15.17 -5.24 6.64
N LEU A 54 -15.42 -5.67 5.39
CA LEU A 54 -16.64 -6.39 5.02
C LEU A 54 -16.74 -7.76 5.69
N ALA A 55 -15.62 -8.45 5.95
CA ALA A 55 -15.61 -9.73 6.66
C ALA A 55 -15.91 -9.58 8.16
N GLU A 56 -15.58 -8.43 8.76
CA GLU A 56 -15.90 -8.11 10.16
C GLU A 56 -17.38 -7.71 10.34
N ILE A 57 -18.01 -7.21 9.29
CA ILE A 57 -19.44 -6.90 9.26
C ILE A 57 -20.19 -8.20 8.88
N ASP A 58 -20.84 -8.84 9.86
CA ASP A 58 -21.77 -9.96 9.59
C ASP A 58 -23.05 -9.44 8.93
N GLU A 59 -22.94 -8.97 7.69
CA GLU A 59 -24.07 -8.65 6.85
C GLU A 59 -24.43 -9.89 6.03
N ARG A 60 -25.55 -10.51 6.38
CA ARG A 60 -26.25 -11.42 5.45
C ARG A 60 -26.74 -10.59 4.28
N VAL A 61 -25.88 -10.42 3.27
CA VAL A 61 -26.26 -9.77 2.02
C VAL A 61 -27.40 -10.57 1.41
N ASP A 62 -28.58 -9.95 1.39
CA ASP A 62 -29.79 -10.56 0.85
C ASP A 62 -29.67 -10.77 -0.67
N ASP A 63 -30.47 -11.68 -1.20
CA ASP A 63 -30.38 -12.10 -2.60
C ASP A 63 -30.67 -10.96 -3.58
N PHE A 64 -31.49 -9.98 -3.20
CA PHE A 64 -31.77 -8.82 -4.03
C PHE A 64 -30.54 -7.92 -4.14
N SER A 65 -29.90 -7.62 -3.01
CA SER A 65 -28.67 -6.82 -2.96
C SER A 65 -27.53 -7.46 -3.77
N ARG A 66 -27.39 -8.80 -3.71
CA ARG A 66 -26.42 -9.55 -4.55
C ARG A 66 -26.72 -9.45 -6.04
N ALA A 67 -27.97 -9.68 -6.43
CA ALA A 67 -28.38 -9.66 -7.83
C ALA A 67 -28.25 -8.25 -8.44
N ALA A 68 -28.63 -7.21 -7.69
CA ALA A 68 -28.49 -5.83 -8.12
C ALA A 68 -27.01 -5.44 -8.31
N SER A 69 -26.16 -5.77 -7.34
CA SER A 69 -24.73 -5.44 -7.39
C SER A 69 -24.01 -6.09 -8.57
N ARG A 70 -24.27 -7.38 -8.84
CA ARG A 70 -23.69 -8.08 -10.00
C ARG A 70 -24.02 -7.37 -11.31
N ARG A 71 -25.28 -6.97 -11.49
CA ARG A 71 -25.78 -6.33 -12.71
C ARG A 71 -25.16 -4.95 -12.95
N VAL A 72 -24.83 -4.23 -11.88
CA VAL A 72 -24.16 -2.94 -11.94
C VAL A 72 -22.68 -3.14 -12.28
N LEU A 73 -22.00 -4.07 -11.61
CA LEU A 73 -20.57 -4.34 -11.85
C LEU A 73 -20.29 -4.88 -13.25
N GLU A 74 -21.18 -5.71 -13.82
CA GLU A 74 -21.08 -6.19 -15.21
C GLU A 74 -21.16 -5.08 -16.27
N ARG A 75 -21.68 -3.90 -15.90
CA ARG A 75 -21.81 -2.74 -16.79
C ARG A 75 -20.73 -1.68 -16.58
N SER A 76 -19.83 -1.91 -15.64
CA SER A 76 -18.75 -0.99 -15.33
C SER A 76 -17.49 -1.39 -16.11
N ASP A 77 -16.94 -0.46 -16.87
CA ASP A 77 -15.60 -0.63 -17.45
C ASP A 77 -14.57 -0.34 -16.34
N TRP A 78 -13.76 -1.35 -16.01
CA TRP A 78 -12.66 -1.28 -15.04
C TRP A 78 -11.32 -1.06 -15.73
#